data_AF-A0A2T4IBD3-F1
#
_entry.id   AF-A0A2T4IBD3-F1
#
_cell.length_a   1.000
_cell.length_b   1.000
_cell.length_c   1.000
_cell.angle_alpha   90.00
_cell.angle_beta   90.00
_cell.angle_gamma   90.00
#
_symmetry.space_group_name_H-M   'P 1'
#
loop_
_entity.id
_entity.type
_entity.pdbx_description
1 polymer ?
#
loop_
_entity_poly.entity_id
_entity_poly.type
_entity_poly.pdbx_seq_one_letter_code
_entity_poly.pdbx_strand_id
1 'polypeptide(L)'
;MQNHDEIILRTRRIDPAAPYPVVHQAVRIALYDEYAARAFYQRVTEAYGARAPFANIQRAEEQHVGALYSLCERYGIPRPLDPFPAETTIEAGWLANCQRGVAGEIANVRLYAELLAQIGEADVRRVFENLQAASLHNHLPAFQRAVAAAQAQERYHAAHGIAPQQAYARHGPVSDFLERAFAQLGQHAGPLGLFSPLLRHAHPAMLAGMAAGGAGAYLLKSRLGRHRKEI
;
A
#
# COMPACT_ATOMS: atom_id res chain seq x y z
N MET A 1 4.97 10.18 -28.77
CA MET A 1 6.20 10.93 -28.40
C MET A 1 6.98 10.09 -27.41
N GLN A 2 8.31 10.13 -27.45
CA GLN A 2 9.19 9.33 -26.60
C GLN A 2 10.13 10.27 -25.83
N ASN A 3 10.59 9.87 -24.65
CA ASN A 3 11.61 10.64 -23.94
C ASN A 3 12.93 10.64 -24.73
N HIS A 4 13.65 11.76 -24.71
CA HIS A 4 14.95 11.87 -25.39
C HIS A 4 16.04 11.01 -24.75
N ASP A 5 15.87 10.67 -23.47
CA ASP A 5 16.76 9.87 -22.64
C ASP A 5 16.07 8.56 -22.19
N GLU A 6 15.14 8.03 -22.99
CA GLU A 6 14.33 6.85 -22.62
C GLU A 6 15.18 5.66 -22.13
N ILE A 7 16.35 5.42 -22.73
CA ILE A 7 17.26 4.33 -22.31
C ILE A 7 17.74 4.55 -20.87
N ILE A 8 18.15 5.78 -20.52
CA ILE A 8 18.59 6.14 -19.17
C ILE A 8 17.44 5.94 -18.17
N LEU A 9 16.23 6.39 -18.53
CA LEU A 9 15.04 6.25 -17.68
C LEU A 9 14.65 4.78 -17.45
N ARG A 10 14.61 3.96 -18.51
CA ARG A 10 14.22 2.54 -18.43
C ARG A 10 15.26 1.69 -17.72
N THR A 11 16.55 1.97 -17.93
CA THR A 11 17.65 1.25 -17.26
C THR A 11 17.89 1.74 -15.84
N ARG A 12 17.36 2.93 -15.49
CA ARG A 12 17.52 3.60 -14.19
C ARG A 12 18.99 3.83 -13.82
N ARG A 13 19.83 4.06 -14.83
CA ARG A 13 21.27 4.24 -14.66
C ARG A 13 21.69 5.56 -15.26
N ILE A 14 22.42 6.33 -14.47
CA ILE A 14 23.10 7.53 -14.95
C ILE A 14 24.17 7.10 -15.95
N ASP A 15 24.20 7.79 -17.09
CA ASP A 15 25.23 7.66 -18.11
C ASP A 15 26.11 8.90 -18.11
N PRO A 16 27.35 8.83 -17.59
CA PRO A 16 28.28 9.96 -17.60
C PRO A 16 28.68 10.44 -19.00
N ALA A 17 28.49 9.61 -20.04
CA ALA A 17 28.78 9.97 -21.42
C ALA A 17 27.61 10.69 -22.11
N ALA A 18 26.42 10.69 -21.51
CA ALA A 18 25.26 11.38 -22.06
C ALA A 18 25.47 12.92 -21.99
N PRO A 19 24.90 13.69 -22.94
CA PRO A 19 25.07 15.14 -23.02
C PRO A 19 24.25 15.91 -21.97
N TYR A 20 23.86 15.26 -20.87
CA TYR A 20 23.01 15.80 -19.82
C TYR A 20 23.74 15.76 -18.48
N PRO A 21 23.66 16.82 -17.65
CA PRO A 21 24.26 16.80 -16.32
C PRO A 21 23.77 15.61 -15.50
N VAL A 22 24.64 15.04 -14.67
CA VAL A 22 24.33 13.90 -13.78
C VAL A 22 23.07 14.16 -12.94
N VAL A 23 22.94 15.37 -12.39
CA VAL A 23 21.77 15.77 -11.59
C VAL A 23 20.47 15.80 -12.41
N HIS A 24 20.53 16.15 -13.70
CA HIS A 24 19.35 16.11 -14.58
C HIS A 24 18.89 14.67 -14.80
N GLN A 25 19.84 13.77 -15.07
CA GLN A 25 19.54 12.36 -15.26
C GLN A 25 18.96 11.75 -13.98
N ALA A 26 19.57 12.01 -12.83
CA ALA A 26 19.14 11.45 -11.55
C ALA A 26 17.72 11.89 -11.17
N VAL A 27 17.40 13.19 -11.30
CA VAL A 27 16.05 13.70 -11.00
C VAL A 27 15.03 13.15 -11.98
N ARG A 28 15.36 13.02 -13.27
CA ARG A 28 14.45 12.41 -14.25
C ARG A 28 14.25 10.92 -14.00
N ILE A 29 15.30 10.17 -13.65
CA ILE A 29 15.21 8.76 -13.25
C ILE A 29 14.30 8.60 -12.03
N ALA A 30 14.52 9.38 -10.96
CA ALA A 30 13.70 9.34 -9.76
C ALA A 30 12.23 9.63 -10.09
N LEU A 31 11.97 10.70 -10.85
CA LEU A 31 10.61 11.08 -11.22
C LEU A 31 9.91 10.01 -12.07
N TYR A 32 10.65 9.37 -12.95
CA TYR A 32 10.14 8.27 -13.77
C TYR A 32 9.81 7.03 -12.93
N ASP A 33 10.60 6.71 -11.91
CA ASP A 33 10.30 5.62 -10.97
C ASP A 33 9.06 5.94 -10.10
N GLU A 34 8.93 7.18 -9.62
CA GLU A 34 7.75 7.61 -8.85
C GLU A 34 6.47 7.58 -9.70
N TYR A 35 6.53 7.89 -10.99
CA TYR A 35 5.39 7.70 -11.89
C TYR A 35 4.98 6.24 -11.99
N ALA A 36 5.96 5.32 -12.12
CA ALA A 36 5.70 3.89 -12.19
C ALA A 36 5.04 3.37 -10.90
N ALA A 37 5.56 3.78 -9.74
CA ALA A 37 5.00 3.42 -8.44
C ALA A 37 3.58 3.95 -8.27
N ARG A 38 3.36 5.25 -8.53
CA ARG A 38 2.04 5.88 -8.48
C ARG A 38 1.03 5.18 -9.38
N ALA A 39 1.38 4.91 -10.64
CA ALA A 39 0.49 4.25 -11.59
C ALA A 39 0.14 2.82 -11.15
N PHE A 40 1.10 2.08 -10.60
CA PHE A 40 0.85 0.76 -10.04
C PHE A 40 -0.10 0.80 -8.86
N TYR A 41 0.14 1.68 -7.88
CA TYR A 41 -0.73 1.77 -6.71
C TYR A 41 -2.12 2.30 -7.02
N GLN A 42 -2.23 3.22 -7.99
CA GLN A 42 -3.50 3.66 -8.54
C GLN A 42 -4.26 2.49 -9.19
N ARG A 43 -3.63 1.72 -10.09
CA ARG A 43 -4.26 0.57 -10.77
C ARG A 43 -4.77 -0.49 -9.78
N VAL A 44 -3.99 -0.79 -8.75
CA VAL A 44 -4.43 -1.73 -7.69
C VAL A 44 -5.60 -1.15 -6.90
N THR A 45 -5.56 0.15 -6.58
CA THR A 45 -6.65 0.83 -5.88
C THR A 45 -7.95 0.85 -6.70
N GLU A 46 -7.87 1.03 -8.01
CA GLU A 46 -9.02 0.95 -8.91
C GLU A 46 -9.61 -0.46 -8.98
N ALA A 47 -8.77 -1.50 -8.99
CA ALA A 47 -9.21 -2.89 -9.09
C ALA A 47 -9.75 -3.47 -7.77
N TYR A 48 -9.15 -3.14 -6.63
CA TYR A 48 -9.45 -3.73 -5.31
C TYR A 48 -10.10 -2.75 -4.33
N GLY A 49 -10.35 -1.51 -4.77
CA GLY A 49 -10.88 -0.42 -3.97
C GLY A 49 -9.83 0.31 -3.13
N ALA A 50 -10.17 1.53 -2.71
CA ALA A 50 -9.31 2.39 -1.90
C ALA A 50 -9.15 1.88 -0.46
N ARG A 51 -8.24 0.92 -0.29
CA ARG A 51 -7.85 0.38 1.02
C ARG A 51 -6.34 0.44 1.21
N ALA A 52 -5.91 0.50 2.47
CA ALA A 52 -4.50 0.48 2.82
C ALA A 52 -3.84 -0.86 2.41
N PRO A 53 -2.54 -0.86 2.07
CA PRO A 53 -1.64 0.29 2.07
C PRO A 53 -1.70 1.12 0.77
N PHE A 54 -2.20 0.57 -0.34
CA PHE A 54 -2.13 1.18 -1.68
C PHE A 54 -2.69 2.60 -1.75
N ALA A 55 -3.90 2.84 -1.25
CA ALA A 55 -4.50 4.17 -1.34
C ALA A 55 -3.71 5.24 -0.56
N ASN A 56 -3.05 4.84 0.53
CA ASN A 56 -2.25 5.77 1.34
C ASN A 56 -0.92 6.06 0.66
N ILE A 57 -0.27 5.02 0.14
CA ILE A 57 1.04 5.13 -0.51
C ILE A 57 0.91 5.84 -1.85
N GLN A 58 -0.17 5.62 -2.63
CA GLN A 58 -0.45 6.40 -3.84
C GLN A 58 -0.41 7.92 -3.56
N ARG A 59 -1.02 8.38 -2.46
CA ARG A 59 -0.99 9.79 -2.07
C ARG A 59 0.40 10.27 -1.66
N ALA A 60 1.22 9.38 -1.06
CA ALA A 60 2.61 9.69 -0.77
C ALA A 60 3.42 9.85 -2.08
N GLU A 61 3.21 8.97 -3.07
CA GLU A 61 3.90 9.09 -4.36
C GLU A 61 3.48 10.35 -5.13
N GLU A 62 2.23 10.80 -5.00
CA GLU A 62 1.81 12.11 -5.54
C GLU A 62 2.60 13.27 -4.91
N GLN A 63 2.93 13.19 -3.62
CA GLN A 63 3.78 14.17 -2.94
C GLN A 63 5.25 14.06 -3.37
N HIS A 64 5.76 12.84 -3.56
CA HIS A 64 7.11 12.61 -4.09
C HIS A 64 7.27 13.22 -5.48
N VAL A 65 6.32 12.95 -6.38
CA VAL A 65 6.25 13.58 -7.71
C VAL A 65 6.24 15.11 -7.60
N GLY A 66 5.47 15.67 -6.67
CA GLY A 66 5.45 17.11 -6.41
C GLY A 66 6.82 17.67 -5.99
N ALA A 67 7.52 16.99 -5.08
CA ALA A 67 8.86 17.39 -4.65
C ALA A 67 9.89 17.34 -5.80
N LEU A 68 9.82 16.30 -6.64
CA LEU A 68 10.68 16.15 -7.81
C LEU A 68 10.34 17.16 -8.90
N TYR A 69 9.08 17.55 -9.07
CA TYR A 69 8.69 18.65 -9.96
C TYR A 69 9.32 19.97 -9.54
N SER A 70 9.39 20.27 -8.24
CA SER A 70 10.07 21.46 -7.73
C SER A 70 11.57 21.44 -8.02
N LEU A 71 12.23 20.27 -7.96
CA LEU A 71 13.61 20.13 -8.42
C LEU A 71 13.73 20.35 -9.93
N CYS A 72 12.80 19.80 -10.73
CA CYS A 72 12.80 20.03 -12.17
C CYS A 72 12.71 21.51 -12.52
N GLU A 73 11.80 22.25 -11.87
CA GLU A 73 11.66 23.70 -12.07
C GLU A 73 12.92 24.47 -11.67
N ARG A 74 13.50 24.15 -10.51
CA ARG A 74 14.71 24.81 -9.99
C ARG A 74 15.92 24.64 -10.90
N TYR A 75 16.11 23.44 -11.43
CA TYR A 75 17.28 23.10 -12.25
C TYR A 75 17.04 23.24 -13.76
N GLY A 76 15.84 23.68 -14.17
CA GLY A 76 15.48 23.78 -15.59
C GLY A 76 15.46 22.41 -16.29
N ILE A 77 15.14 21.35 -15.56
CA ILE A 77 15.11 19.98 -16.06
C ILE A 77 13.74 19.75 -16.72
N PRO A 78 13.67 19.42 -18.02
CA PRO A 78 12.42 19.02 -18.63
C PRO A 78 11.86 17.79 -17.89
N ARG A 79 10.55 17.72 -17.68
CA ARG A 79 9.94 16.53 -17.06
C ARG A 79 9.91 15.39 -18.07
N PRO A 80 10.13 14.13 -17.66
CA PRO A 80 9.89 13.00 -18.54
C PRO A 80 8.39 12.84 -18.80
N LEU A 81 8.04 12.32 -19.96
CA LEU A 81 6.70 11.86 -20.28
C LEU A 81 6.37 10.67 -19.38
N ASP A 82 5.12 10.59 -18.92
CA ASP A 82 4.60 9.50 -18.08
C ASP A 82 3.86 8.46 -18.95
N PRO A 83 4.48 7.31 -19.29
CA PRO A 83 3.80 6.27 -20.06
C PRO A 83 3.04 5.27 -19.19
N PHE A 84 3.25 5.30 -17.87
CA PHE A 84 2.82 4.23 -16.97
C PHE A 84 1.31 4.06 -16.84
N PRO A 85 0.44 5.09 -16.99
CA PRO A 85 -1.00 4.88 -17.05
C PRO A 85 -1.45 3.88 -18.12
N ALA A 86 -0.72 3.80 -19.24
CA ALA A 86 -1.01 2.88 -20.34
C ALA A 86 -0.26 1.53 -20.23
N GLU A 87 0.94 1.53 -19.63
CA GLU A 87 1.80 0.33 -19.57
C GLU A 87 1.59 -0.52 -18.30
N THR A 88 1.03 0.06 -17.23
CA THR A 88 1.00 -0.61 -15.93
C THR A 88 -0.06 -1.70 -15.87
N THR A 89 0.40 -2.93 -15.62
CA THR A 89 -0.44 -4.09 -15.28
C THR A 89 -0.40 -4.35 -13.77
N ILE A 90 -1.34 -5.17 -13.28
CA ILE A 90 -1.40 -5.64 -11.88
C ILE A 90 -1.45 -7.17 -11.85
N GLU A 91 -1.08 -7.77 -10.72
CA GLU A 91 -1.15 -9.21 -10.54
C GLU A 91 -2.59 -9.69 -10.31
N ALA A 92 -2.85 -10.97 -10.57
CA ALA A 92 -4.11 -11.60 -10.22
C ALA A 92 -4.16 -11.88 -8.71
N GLY A 93 -4.79 -10.98 -7.95
CA GLY A 93 -5.07 -11.17 -6.53
C GLY A 93 -4.43 -10.11 -5.63
N TRP A 94 -5.05 -9.87 -4.48
CA TRP A 94 -4.57 -8.85 -3.54
C TRP A 94 -3.21 -9.19 -2.94
N LEU A 95 -3.01 -10.44 -2.48
CA LEU A 95 -1.73 -10.87 -1.90
C LEU A 95 -0.56 -10.68 -2.88
N ALA A 96 -0.74 -11.11 -4.14
CA ALA A 96 0.28 -10.98 -5.17
C ALA A 96 0.65 -9.51 -5.42
N ASN A 97 -0.34 -8.61 -5.46
CA ASN A 97 -0.06 -7.18 -5.57
C ASN A 97 0.64 -6.62 -4.32
N CYS A 98 0.28 -7.06 -3.11
CA CYS A 98 1.00 -6.66 -1.90
C CYS A 98 2.47 -7.12 -1.92
N GLN A 99 2.74 -8.33 -2.38
CA GLN A 99 4.10 -8.87 -2.54
C GLN A 99 4.88 -8.08 -3.60
N ARG A 100 4.25 -7.74 -4.72
CA ARG A 100 4.84 -6.86 -5.72
C ARG A 100 5.13 -5.46 -5.16
N GLY A 101 4.26 -4.92 -4.30
CA GLY A 101 4.52 -3.69 -3.55
C GLY A 101 5.79 -3.79 -2.69
N VAL A 102 5.95 -4.87 -1.92
CA VAL A 102 7.20 -5.12 -1.15
C VAL A 102 8.43 -5.10 -2.06
N ALA A 103 8.38 -5.82 -3.19
CA ALA A 103 9.50 -5.85 -4.13
C ALA A 103 9.79 -4.46 -4.74
N GLY A 104 8.74 -3.70 -5.06
CA GLY A 104 8.83 -2.32 -5.55
C GLY A 104 9.52 -1.40 -4.54
N GLU A 105 9.10 -1.39 -3.28
CA GLU A 105 9.71 -0.54 -2.26
C GLU A 105 11.17 -0.91 -1.98
N ILE A 106 11.54 -2.19 -1.99
CA ILE A 106 12.95 -2.61 -1.87
C ILE A 106 13.77 -2.10 -3.06
N ALA A 107 13.22 -2.16 -4.27
CA ALA A 107 13.88 -1.65 -5.47
C ALA A 107 14.02 -0.12 -5.41
N ASN A 108 13.00 0.60 -4.94
CA ASN A 108 13.03 2.05 -4.80
C ASN A 108 14.07 2.51 -3.76
N VAL A 109 14.16 1.85 -2.60
CA VAL A 109 15.20 2.12 -1.59
C VAL A 109 16.61 1.94 -2.19
N ARG A 110 16.82 0.90 -3.00
CA ARG A 110 18.10 0.65 -3.69
C ARG A 110 18.38 1.72 -4.75
N LEU A 111 17.37 2.08 -5.55
CA LEU A 111 17.49 3.13 -6.55
C LEU A 111 17.97 4.44 -5.91
N TYR A 112 17.33 4.89 -4.84
CA TYR A 112 17.77 6.11 -4.17
C TYR A 112 19.17 5.99 -3.58
N ALA A 113 19.58 4.82 -3.07
CA ALA A 113 20.96 4.62 -2.61
C ALA A 113 21.98 4.79 -3.75
N GLU A 114 21.68 4.23 -4.93
CA GLU A 114 22.52 4.33 -6.13
C GLU A 114 22.58 5.76 -6.68
N LEU A 115 21.45 6.48 -6.66
CA LEU A 115 21.39 7.89 -7.08
C LEU A 115 22.13 8.80 -6.08
N LEU A 116 21.94 8.60 -4.78
CA LEU A 116 22.61 9.37 -3.72
C LEU A 116 24.14 9.22 -3.75
N ALA A 117 24.66 8.10 -4.25
CA ALA A 117 26.10 7.91 -4.42
C ALA A 117 26.71 8.81 -5.52
N GLN A 118 25.88 9.38 -6.40
CA GLN A 118 26.32 10.12 -7.59
C GLN A 118 25.95 11.61 -7.56
N ILE A 119 25.15 12.04 -6.58
CA ILE A 119 24.62 13.41 -6.49
C ILE A 119 25.37 14.23 -5.44
N GLY A 120 25.83 15.42 -5.83
CA GLY A 120 26.52 16.36 -4.95
C GLY A 120 25.65 17.50 -4.43
N GLU A 121 24.54 17.79 -5.11
CA GLU A 121 23.64 18.90 -4.84
C GLU A 121 22.85 18.69 -3.56
N ALA A 122 23.13 19.48 -2.52
CA ALA A 122 22.61 19.25 -1.18
C ALA A 122 21.08 19.25 -1.08
N ASP A 123 20.39 20.08 -1.86
CA ASP A 123 18.92 20.11 -1.89
C ASP A 123 18.32 18.90 -2.60
N VAL A 124 18.92 18.43 -3.70
CA VAL A 124 18.53 17.18 -4.39
C VAL A 124 18.76 15.99 -3.47
N ARG A 125 19.94 15.90 -2.83
CA ARG A 125 20.26 14.85 -1.86
C ARG A 125 19.21 14.77 -0.75
N ARG A 126 18.85 15.91 -0.16
CA ARG A 126 17.83 15.96 0.90
C ARG A 126 16.47 15.45 0.43
N VAL A 127 16.04 15.80 -0.80
CA VAL A 127 14.79 15.27 -1.35
C VAL A 127 14.90 13.75 -1.52
N PHE A 128 15.98 13.25 -2.11
CA PHE A 128 16.18 11.82 -2.31
C PHE A 128 16.29 11.02 -1.01
N GLU A 129 16.96 11.56 0.01
CA GLU A 129 17.03 10.97 1.35
C GLU A 129 15.64 10.89 1.99
N ASN A 130 14.81 11.92 1.84
CA ASN A 130 13.44 11.91 2.33
C ASN A 130 12.57 10.86 1.62
N LEU A 131 12.67 10.76 0.29
CA LEU A 131 11.91 9.78 -0.51
C LEU A 131 12.35 8.35 -0.17
N GLN A 132 13.67 8.11 -0.09
CA GLN A 132 14.21 6.83 0.37
C GLN A 132 13.72 6.47 1.78
N ALA A 133 13.75 7.42 2.71
CA ALA A 133 13.29 7.21 4.08
C ALA A 133 11.79 6.88 4.14
N ALA A 134 10.97 7.51 3.28
CA ALA A 134 9.56 7.18 3.17
C ALA A 134 9.36 5.73 2.71
N SER A 135 10.05 5.30 1.67
CA SER A 135 9.99 3.91 1.20
C SER A 135 10.49 2.92 2.25
N LEU A 136 11.65 3.19 2.87
CA LEU A 136 12.29 2.28 3.82
C LEU A 136 11.53 2.16 5.15
N HIS A 137 11.12 3.28 5.74
CA HIS A 137 10.59 3.32 7.10
C HIS A 137 9.06 3.32 7.15
N ASN A 138 8.38 3.68 6.05
CA ASN A 138 6.92 3.77 6.02
C ASN A 138 6.29 2.77 5.05
N HIS A 139 6.64 2.83 3.76
CA HIS A 139 5.95 2.05 2.72
C HIS A 139 6.26 0.56 2.83
N LEU A 140 7.54 0.19 2.88
CA LEU A 140 7.98 -1.20 2.96
C LEU A 140 7.37 -1.93 4.18
N PRO A 141 7.44 -1.41 5.41
CA PRO A 141 6.77 -2.03 6.55
C PRO A 141 5.24 -2.11 6.39
N ALA A 142 4.61 -1.13 5.73
CA ALA A 142 3.17 -1.17 5.48
C ALA A 142 2.79 -2.30 4.51
N PHE A 143 3.55 -2.49 3.43
CA PHE A 143 3.34 -3.61 2.51
C PHE A 143 3.66 -4.96 3.15
N GLN A 144 4.71 -5.07 3.98
CA GLN A 144 5.01 -6.31 4.71
C GLN A 144 3.85 -6.72 5.64
N ARG A 145 3.28 -5.77 6.38
CA ARG A 145 2.07 -6.02 7.19
C ARG A 145 0.87 -6.43 6.32
N ALA A 146 0.71 -5.81 5.16
CA ALA A 146 -0.37 -6.15 4.23
C ALA A 146 -0.23 -7.57 3.67
N VAL A 147 0.99 -8.00 3.34
CA VAL A 147 1.29 -9.38 2.92
C VAL A 147 0.93 -10.37 4.04
N ALA A 148 1.38 -10.12 5.28
CA ALA A 148 1.08 -11.00 6.40
C ALA A 148 -0.44 -11.12 6.65
N ALA A 149 -1.16 -10.00 6.59
CA ALA A 149 -2.62 -9.96 6.75
C ALA A 149 -3.33 -10.72 5.62
N ALA A 150 -2.94 -10.50 4.37
CA ALA A 150 -3.50 -11.17 3.20
C ALA A 150 -3.27 -12.70 3.25
N GLN A 151 -2.06 -13.14 3.64
CA GLN A 151 -1.76 -14.56 3.85
C GLN A 151 -2.63 -15.19 4.95
N ALA A 152 -2.84 -14.48 6.07
CA ALA A 152 -3.69 -14.97 7.14
C ALA A 152 -5.15 -15.12 6.67
N GLN A 153 -5.66 -14.15 5.91
CA GLN A 153 -7.02 -14.18 5.36
C GLN A 153 -7.20 -15.33 4.36
N GLU A 154 -6.27 -15.50 3.41
CA GLU A 154 -6.33 -16.60 2.45
C GLU A 154 -6.24 -17.98 3.12
N ARG A 155 -5.39 -18.13 4.16
CA ARG A 155 -5.33 -19.37 4.95
C ARG A 155 -6.64 -19.67 5.67
N TYR A 156 -7.25 -18.65 6.26
CA TYR A 156 -8.55 -18.79 6.92
C TYR A 156 -9.62 -19.26 5.94
N HIS A 157 -9.67 -18.68 4.74
CA HIS A 157 -10.61 -19.07 3.70
C HIS A 157 -10.37 -20.47 3.15
N ALA A 158 -9.11 -20.82 2.89
CA ALA A 158 -8.74 -22.16 2.46
C ALA A 158 -9.19 -23.22 3.49
N ALA A 159 -9.05 -22.95 4.79
CA ALA A 159 -9.51 -23.84 5.85
C ALA A 159 -11.05 -24.01 5.88
N HIS A 160 -11.80 -23.08 5.29
CA HIS A 160 -13.27 -23.13 5.18
C HIS A 160 -13.75 -23.47 3.77
N GLY A 161 -12.87 -23.96 2.89
CA GLY A 161 -13.22 -24.37 1.53
C GLY A 161 -13.54 -23.22 0.56
N ILE A 162 -13.19 -21.98 0.92
CA ILE A 162 -13.36 -20.80 0.06
C ILE A 162 -12.07 -20.58 -0.73
N ALA A 163 -12.20 -20.44 -2.06
CA ALA A 163 -11.04 -20.23 -2.93
C ALA A 163 -10.37 -18.85 -2.67
N PRO A 164 -9.03 -18.74 -2.72
CA PRO A 164 -8.32 -17.47 -2.48
C PRO A 164 -8.76 -16.31 -3.39
N GLN A 165 -9.20 -16.58 -4.62
CA GLN A 165 -9.70 -15.52 -5.50
C GLN A 165 -11.06 -14.95 -5.06
N GLN A 166 -11.85 -15.76 -4.34
CA GLN A 166 -13.13 -15.33 -3.76
C GLN A 166 -12.94 -14.59 -2.43
N ALA A 167 -11.76 -14.73 -1.81
CA ALA A 167 -11.43 -14.10 -0.53
C ALA A 167 -11.49 -12.58 -0.52
N TYR A 168 -11.38 -11.95 -1.69
CA TYR A 168 -11.35 -10.50 -1.82
C TYR A 168 -12.58 -9.94 -2.54
N ALA A 169 -13.56 -10.78 -2.84
CA ALA A 169 -14.86 -10.31 -3.30
C ALA A 169 -15.52 -9.54 -2.15
N ARG A 170 -15.98 -8.31 -2.41
CA ARG A 170 -16.72 -7.54 -1.40
C ARG A 170 -18.01 -8.27 -1.07
N HIS A 171 -18.10 -8.80 0.14
CA HIS A 171 -19.35 -9.26 0.72
C HIS A 171 -19.80 -8.12 1.63
N GLY A 172 -20.95 -7.48 1.34
CA GLY A 172 -21.36 -6.17 1.89
C GLY A 172 -21.05 -5.93 3.38
N PRO A 173 -21.09 -4.67 3.85
CA PRO A 173 -20.32 -4.14 5.00
C PRO A 173 -20.34 -4.94 6.32
N VAL A 174 -21.39 -5.72 6.57
CA VAL A 174 -21.51 -6.63 7.73
C VAL A 174 -20.61 -7.86 7.59
N SER A 175 -20.55 -8.45 6.40
CA SER A 175 -19.73 -9.64 6.12
C SER A 175 -18.24 -9.29 6.17
N ASP A 176 -17.82 -8.21 5.50
CA ASP A 176 -16.44 -7.70 5.54
C ASP A 176 -15.96 -7.40 6.98
N PHE A 177 -16.85 -6.91 7.85
CA PHE A 177 -16.52 -6.65 9.26
C PHE A 177 -16.31 -7.95 10.04
N LEU A 178 -17.24 -8.90 9.91
CA LEU A 178 -17.16 -10.19 10.60
C LEU A 178 -15.90 -10.95 10.19
N GLU A 179 -15.58 -10.97 8.89
CA GLU A 179 -14.41 -11.65 8.36
C GLU A 179 -13.10 -11.09 8.93
N ARG A 180 -12.97 -9.76 9.01
CA ARG A 180 -11.80 -9.10 9.63
C ARG A 180 -11.70 -9.38 11.13
N ALA A 181 -12.83 -9.37 11.84
CA ALA A 181 -12.87 -9.68 13.27
C ALA A 181 -12.43 -11.13 13.54
N PHE A 182 -12.91 -12.10 12.76
CA PHE A 182 -12.52 -13.50 12.90
C PHE A 182 -11.06 -13.75 12.52
N ALA A 183 -10.56 -13.12 11.45
CA ALA A 183 -9.15 -13.25 11.06
C ALA A 183 -8.18 -12.69 12.12
N GLN A 184 -8.54 -11.61 12.82
CA GLN A 184 -7.72 -11.06 13.92
C GLN A 184 -7.82 -11.88 15.22
N LEU A 185 -9.01 -12.39 15.54
CA LEU A 185 -9.22 -13.25 16.72
C LEU A 185 -8.54 -14.62 16.55
N GLY A 186 -8.53 -15.17 15.35
CA GLY A 186 -7.88 -16.45 15.03
C GLY A 186 -6.37 -16.44 15.25
N GLN A 187 -5.70 -15.28 15.14
CA GLN A 187 -4.25 -15.18 15.41
C GLN A 187 -3.88 -15.26 16.90
N HIS A 188 -4.84 -15.04 17.81
CA HIS A 188 -4.64 -15.16 19.27
C HIS A 188 -5.15 -16.51 19.80
N ALA A 189 -5.75 -17.34 18.94
CA ALA A 189 -6.19 -18.69 19.29
C ALA A 189 -5.04 -19.69 19.09
N GLY A 190 -4.02 -19.59 19.95
CA GLY A 190 -3.16 -20.74 20.24
C GLY A 190 -4.01 -21.88 20.85
N PRO A 191 -3.50 -23.13 20.91
CA PRO A 191 -4.28 -24.34 21.19
C PRO A 191 -4.93 -24.41 22.60
N LEU A 192 -4.85 -23.34 23.40
CA LEU A 192 -5.38 -23.25 24.76
C LEU A 192 -6.21 -21.97 25.04
N GLY A 193 -6.48 -21.13 24.03
CA GLY A 193 -7.21 -19.87 24.22
C GLY A 193 -8.69 -19.93 23.85
N LEU A 194 -9.58 -19.85 24.85
CA LEU A 194 -11.03 -19.55 24.75
C LEU A 194 -12.00 -20.63 24.26
N PHE A 195 -11.94 -21.85 24.80
CA PHE A 195 -13.08 -22.78 24.72
C PHE A 195 -13.51 -23.26 26.10
N SER A 196 -14.39 -22.49 26.76
CA SER A 196 -15.18 -23.03 27.87
C SER A 196 -16.23 -24.00 27.30
N PRO A 197 -16.46 -25.19 27.90
CA PRO A 197 -17.34 -26.23 27.36
C PRO A 197 -18.80 -25.79 27.09
N LEU A 198 -19.23 -24.67 27.67
CA LEU A 198 -20.57 -24.09 27.46
C LEU A 198 -20.85 -23.66 26.00
N LEU A 199 -19.83 -23.24 25.24
CA LEU A 199 -20.04 -22.73 23.88
C LEU A 199 -20.12 -23.84 22.81
N ARG A 200 -19.73 -25.07 23.14
CA ARG A 200 -19.76 -26.21 22.21
C ARG A 200 -21.17 -26.68 21.86
N HIS A 201 -22.17 -26.27 22.63
CA HIS A 201 -23.58 -26.65 22.43
C HIS A 201 -24.49 -25.43 22.21
N ALA A 202 -23.88 -24.24 22.06
CA ALA A 202 -24.64 -23.04 21.76
C ALA A 202 -25.11 -23.09 20.30
N HIS A 203 -26.42 -23.00 20.10
CA HIS A 203 -27.01 -22.93 18.76
C HIS A 203 -26.48 -21.67 18.03
N PRO A 204 -26.12 -21.73 16.74
CA PRO A 204 -25.54 -20.60 16.01
C PRO A 204 -26.39 -19.31 16.06
N ALA A 205 -27.72 -19.46 16.17
CA ALA A 205 -28.64 -18.33 16.38
C ALA A 205 -28.40 -17.58 17.71
N MET A 206 -27.95 -18.27 18.75
CA MET A 206 -27.67 -17.70 20.07
C MET A 206 -26.39 -16.86 20.07
N LEU A 207 -25.37 -17.30 19.30
CA LEU A 207 -24.13 -16.55 19.10
C LEU A 207 -24.36 -15.30 18.25
N ALA A 208 -25.16 -15.40 17.20
CA ALA A 208 -25.61 -14.25 16.42
C ALA A 208 -26.40 -13.24 17.28
N GLY A 209 -27.28 -13.74 18.17
CA GLY A 209 -28.01 -12.92 19.13
C GLY A 209 -27.11 -12.17 20.11
N MET A 210 -26.05 -12.79 20.62
CA MET A 210 -25.07 -12.13 21.50
C MET A 210 -24.26 -11.04 20.79
N ALA A 211 -23.83 -11.28 19.55
CA ALA A 211 -23.11 -10.28 18.76
C ALA A 211 -24.02 -9.08 18.41
N ALA A 212 -25.27 -9.34 18.00
CA ALA A 212 -26.26 -8.30 17.73
C ALA A 212 -26.64 -7.52 19.01
N GLY A 213 -26.79 -8.21 20.14
CA GLY A 213 -27.07 -7.60 21.44
C GLY A 213 -25.94 -6.69 21.94
N GLY A 214 -24.68 -7.10 21.77
CA GLY A 214 -23.50 -6.28 22.08
C GLY A 214 -23.41 -5.01 21.23
N ALA A 215 -23.66 -5.13 19.92
CA ALA A 215 -23.73 -3.98 19.02
C ALA A 215 -24.91 -3.04 19.36
N GLY A 216 -26.07 -3.60 19.70
CA GLY A 216 -27.24 -2.85 20.14
C GLY A 216 -27.00 -2.06 21.43
N ALA A 217 -26.39 -2.68 22.44
CA ALA A 217 -26.05 -2.02 23.70
C ALA A 217 -25.00 -0.91 23.52
N TYR A 218 -24.02 -1.11 22.65
CA TYR A 218 -23.01 -0.10 22.31
C TYR A 218 -23.63 1.12 21.58
N LEU A 219 -24.53 0.88 20.63
CA LEU A 219 -25.27 1.93 19.93
C LEU A 219 -26.21 2.70 20.86
N LEU A 220 -26.88 2.00 21.79
CA LEU A 220 -27.73 2.64 22.80
C LEU A 220 -26.90 3.52 23.76
N LYS A 221 -25.76 3.01 24.24
CA LYS A 221 -24.83 3.75 25.12
C LYS A 221 -24.24 4.98 24.42
N SER A 222 -23.90 4.88 23.14
CA SER A 222 -23.36 6.00 22.36
C SER A 222 -24.40 7.08 22.02
N ARG A 223 -25.68 6.71 21.83
CA ARG A 223 -26.79 7.67 21.71
C ARG A 223 -27.06 8.40 23.03
N LEU A 224 -27.12 7.66 24.14
CA LEU A 224 -27.34 8.24 25.48
C LEU A 224 -26.18 9.17 25.90
N GLY A 225 -24.93 8.82 25.54
CA GLY A 225 -23.76 9.68 25.77
C GLY A 225 -23.73 10.95 24.92
N ARG A 226 -24.45 10.98 23.79
CA ARG A 226 -24.56 12.15 22.90
C ARG A 226 -25.63 13.13 23.40
N HIS A 227 -26.76 12.61 23.89
CA HIS A 227 -27.82 13.42 24.50
C HIS A 227 -27.41 14.13 25.79
N ARG A 228 -26.40 13.60 26.50
CA ARG A 228 -25.89 14.16 27.76
C ARG A 228 -24.85 15.28 27.57
N LYS A 229 -24.47 15.59 26.32
CA LYS A 229 -23.52 16.67 25.97
C LYS A 229 -24.20 17.92 25.38
N GLU A 230 -25.53 17.92 25.25
CA GLU A 230 -26.32 19.05 24.72
C GLU A 230 -27.26 19.67 25.78
N ILE A 231 -26.86 19.65 27.06
CA ILE A 231 -27.48 20.46 28.13
C ILE A 231 -26.38 21.24 28.85
#